data_AF-A0A2V2VYK2-F1
#
_entry.id   AF-A0A2V2VYK2-F1
#
_cell.length_a   1.000
_cell.length_b   1.000
_cell.length_c   1.000
_cell.angle_alpha   90.00
_cell.angle_beta   90.00
_cell.angle_gamma   90.00
#
_symmetry.space_group_name_H-M   'P 1'
#
loop_
_entity.id
_entity.type
_entity.pdbx_description
1 polymer ?
#
loop_
_entity_poly.entity_id
_entity_poly.type
_entity_poly.pdbx_seq_one_letter_code
_entity_poly.pdbx_strand_id
1 'polypeptide(L)'
;MPMPFGEFPPFIRRRVVVTGLGAVTPLGLDVASTWAALCQGRSATRPLKEVPFFFPACIDSDRRLTPTARQKRHEQLLAKMPCQVAAPVLAPSGGPNFKPTLRETRATLFAYYAAEEALTHARLLEFPAKRILASFAKERIGVNIGVGMPSLADVGDVSYSLYADPENVNYSRVNPLFVPKILGNMVTGLTAMKYGIMGPVGSSVAACATGAHCIGEAAEWIRGGRADIVCVEEQRPVLLLFPSLDLAVCVHFARSITICRRKRRGRLTRIVVVL
;
A
#
# COMPACT_ATOMS: atom_id res chain seq x y z
N MET A 1 -6.32 -54.17 -0.26
CA MET A 1 -7.37 -53.26 0.26
C MET A 1 -6.85 -51.85 0.09
N PRO A 2 -7.46 -50.95 -0.71
CA PRO A 2 -7.04 -49.56 -0.75
C PRO A 2 -7.29 -48.96 0.63
N MET A 3 -6.27 -48.33 1.24
CA MET A 3 -6.46 -47.64 2.51
C MET A 3 -7.50 -46.53 2.29
N PRO A 4 -8.57 -46.45 3.12
CA PRO A 4 -9.54 -45.39 2.98
C PRO A 4 -8.83 -44.05 3.17
N PHE A 5 -9.05 -43.11 2.25
CA PHE A 5 -8.62 -41.73 2.42
C PHE A 5 -9.21 -41.25 3.76
N GLY A 6 -8.36 -40.86 4.70
CA GLY A 6 -8.78 -40.51 6.06
C GLY A 6 -9.85 -39.42 6.07
N GLU A 7 -10.66 -39.38 7.13
CA GLU A 7 -11.66 -38.33 7.30
C GLU A 7 -11.00 -36.95 7.28
N PHE A 8 -11.63 -36.01 6.56
CA PHE A 8 -11.16 -34.62 6.58
C PHE A 8 -11.22 -34.09 8.02
N PRO A 9 -10.18 -33.36 8.47
CA PRO A 9 -10.19 -32.78 9.80
C PRO A 9 -11.41 -31.87 9.98
N PRO A 10 -12.04 -31.87 11.17
CA PRO A 10 -13.25 -31.09 11.41
C PRO A 10 -13.01 -29.61 11.15
N PHE A 11 -13.95 -28.97 10.44
CA PHE A 11 -13.84 -27.58 10.03
C PHE A 11 -14.05 -26.64 11.23
N ILE A 12 -12.98 -26.29 11.93
CA ILE A 12 -13.05 -25.28 13.02
C ILE A 12 -13.15 -23.90 12.39
N ARG A 13 -14.37 -23.36 12.23
CA ARG A 13 -14.58 -21.98 11.79
C ARG A 13 -14.13 -20.99 12.86
N ARG A 14 -12.85 -20.57 12.80
CA ARG A 14 -12.34 -19.50 13.66
C ARG A 14 -13.06 -18.19 13.35
N ARG A 15 -13.41 -17.44 14.40
CA ARG A 15 -13.96 -16.09 14.23
C ARG A 15 -12.84 -15.13 13.89
N VAL A 16 -13.15 -14.18 13.02
CA VAL A 16 -12.21 -13.18 12.54
C VAL A 16 -12.73 -11.82 12.98
N VAL A 17 -11.88 -10.99 13.56
CA VAL A 17 -12.24 -9.65 14.06
C VAL A 17 -11.18 -8.64 13.65
N VAL A 18 -11.57 -7.40 13.35
CA VAL A 18 -10.65 -6.30 13.10
C VAL A 18 -10.22 -5.70 14.44
N THR A 19 -8.91 -5.63 14.70
CA THR A 19 -8.36 -5.13 15.98
C THR A 19 -7.52 -3.87 15.85
N GLY A 20 -7.14 -3.48 14.63
CA GLY A 20 -6.41 -2.26 14.35
C GLY A 20 -6.76 -1.74 12.96
N LEU A 21 -6.65 -0.42 12.82
CA LEU A 21 -6.88 0.36 11.61
C LEU A 21 -5.73 1.34 11.47
N GLY A 22 -5.24 1.51 10.25
CA GLY A 22 -4.29 2.56 9.87
C GLY A 22 -4.68 3.10 8.49
N ALA A 23 -4.44 4.38 8.23
CA ALA A 23 -4.87 5.00 6.98
C ALA A 23 -3.93 6.11 6.50
N VAL A 24 -3.50 6.04 5.24
CA VAL A 24 -2.80 7.15 4.57
C VAL A 24 -3.57 7.54 3.32
N THR A 25 -4.27 8.67 3.41
CA THR A 25 -5.21 9.11 2.37
C THR A 25 -4.96 10.55 1.95
N PRO A 26 -5.54 10.98 0.81
CA PRO A 26 -5.55 12.40 0.43
C PRO A 26 -6.28 13.32 1.42
N LEU A 27 -7.16 12.78 2.28
CA LEU A 27 -7.94 13.54 3.27
C LEU A 27 -7.24 13.66 4.62
N GLY A 28 -6.36 12.71 4.96
CA GLY A 28 -5.69 12.62 6.24
C GLY A 28 -4.60 11.55 6.22
N LEU A 29 -3.60 11.71 7.09
CA LEU A 29 -2.46 10.79 7.17
C LEU A 29 -2.63 9.75 8.28
N ASP A 30 -3.79 9.74 8.93
CA ASP A 30 -4.17 8.76 9.94
C ASP A 30 -5.68 8.48 9.84
N VAL A 31 -6.15 7.45 10.55
CA VAL A 31 -7.56 7.04 10.56
C VAL A 31 -8.46 8.15 11.11
N ALA A 32 -8.03 8.83 12.17
CA ALA A 32 -8.86 9.81 12.87
C ALA A 32 -9.12 11.05 12.00
N SER A 33 -8.07 11.61 11.41
CA SER A 33 -8.11 12.77 10.51
C SER A 33 -8.85 12.45 9.21
N THR A 34 -8.59 11.27 8.62
CA THR A 34 -9.31 10.78 7.43
C THR A 34 -10.81 10.67 7.72
N TRP A 35 -11.18 10.02 8.82
CA TRP A 35 -12.58 9.83 9.20
C TRP A 35 -13.28 11.16 9.51
N ALA A 36 -12.63 12.05 10.27
CA ALA A 36 -13.17 13.37 10.58
C ALA A 36 -13.41 14.20 9.31
N ALA A 37 -12.48 14.16 8.35
CA ALA A 37 -12.63 14.84 7.06
C ALA A 37 -13.80 14.28 6.25
N LEU A 38 -13.95 12.95 6.21
CA LEU A 38 -15.07 12.27 5.55
C LEU A 38 -16.41 12.65 6.18
N CYS A 39 -16.52 12.65 7.52
CA CYS A 39 -17.75 13.01 8.23
C CYS A 39 -18.16 14.47 8.02
N GLN A 40 -17.18 15.34 7.74
CA GLN A 40 -17.39 16.75 7.43
C GLN A 40 -17.67 16.99 5.93
N GLY A 41 -17.70 15.94 5.09
CA GLY A 41 -17.91 16.08 3.66
C GLY A 41 -16.76 16.78 2.92
N ARG A 42 -15.54 16.75 3.49
CA ARG A 42 -14.36 17.36 2.83
C ARG A 42 -13.94 16.53 1.62
N SER A 43 -13.53 17.21 0.56
CA SER A 43 -12.94 16.61 -0.64
C SER A 43 -11.45 16.94 -0.72
N ALA A 44 -10.62 15.96 -1.07
CA ALA A 44 -9.18 16.14 -1.30
C ALA A 44 -8.85 16.46 -2.77
N THR A 45 -9.85 16.38 -3.65
CA THR A 45 -9.70 16.66 -5.08
C THR A 45 -9.33 18.12 -5.27
N ARG A 46 -8.29 18.36 -6.06
CA ARG A 46 -7.76 19.68 -6.38
C ARG A 46 -7.29 19.74 -7.83
N PRO A 47 -7.10 20.95 -8.38
CA PRO A 47 -6.50 21.13 -9.70
C PRO A 47 -5.13 20.45 -9.79
N LEU A 48 -4.88 19.74 -10.89
CA LEU A 48 -3.63 19.00 -11.10
C LEU A 48 -2.38 19.91 -11.02
N LYS A 49 -2.51 21.17 -11.43
CA LYS A 49 -1.46 22.19 -11.33
C LYS A 49 -1.00 22.48 -9.89
N GLU A 50 -1.81 22.15 -8.89
CA GLU A 50 -1.50 22.35 -7.46
C GLU A 50 -0.92 21.08 -6.82
N VAL A 51 -0.80 20.00 -7.58
CA VAL A 51 -0.27 18.72 -7.09
C VAL A 51 1.24 18.70 -7.25
N PRO A 52 2.00 18.41 -6.18
CA PRO A 52 3.44 18.24 -6.28
C PRO A 52 3.75 17.08 -7.24
N PHE A 53 4.76 17.35 -8.06
CA PHE A 53 5.10 16.68 -9.30
C PHE A 53 4.84 15.16 -9.33
N PHE A 54 4.07 14.75 -10.34
CA PHE A 54 3.62 13.37 -10.56
C PHE A 54 4.14 12.77 -11.88
N PHE A 55 4.89 13.55 -12.69
CA PHE A 55 5.48 13.04 -13.92
C PHE A 55 6.86 12.41 -13.63
N PRO A 56 7.49 11.72 -14.59
CA PRO A 56 8.69 10.97 -14.32
C PRO A 56 9.79 11.91 -13.79
N ALA A 57 10.45 11.53 -12.69
CA ALA A 57 11.57 12.29 -12.13
C ALA A 57 12.74 12.37 -13.12
N CYS A 58 12.68 11.64 -14.25
CA CYS A 58 13.59 11.78 -15.38
C CYS A 58 13.66 13.21 -15.91
N ILE A 59 12.57 13.99 -15.91
CA ILE A 59 12.63 15.40 -16.38
C ILE A 59 13.46 16.25 -15.41
N ASP A 60 13.26 16.06 -14.11
CA ASP A 60 13.97 16.81 -13.07
C ASP A 60 15.43 16.38 -12.93
N SER A 61 15.71 15.10 -13.18
CA SER A 61 17.05 14.52 -13.14
C SER A 61 17.82 14.62 -14.47
N ASP A 62 17.17 15.05 -15.56
CA ASP A 62 17.84 15.25 -16.85
C ASP A 62 18.80 16.44 -16.78
N ARG A 63 20.09 16.13 -16.73
CA ARG A 63 21.16 17.13 -16.68
C ARG A 63 21.29 17.94 -17.98
N ARG A 64 20.69 17.47 -19.08
CA ARG A 64 20.68 18.19 -20.37
C ARG A 64 19.70 19.36 -20.37
N LEU A 65 18.75 19.40 -19.43
CA LEU A 65 17.73 20.45 -19.35
C LEU A 65 18.13 21.53 -18.33
N THR A 66 18.03 22.79 -18.72
CA THR A 66 18.12 23.94 -17.80
C THR A 66 16.90 23.98 -16.87
N PRO A 67 16.98 24.63 -15.69
CA PRO A 67 15.83 24.76 -14.79
C PRO A 67 14.59 25.35 -15.47
N THR A 68 14.76 26.38 -16.31
CA THR A 68 13.68 27.00 -17.08
C THR A 68 13.09 26.03 -18.11
N ALA A 69 13.94 25.23 -18.78
CA ALA A 69 13.47 24.22 -19.73
C ALA A 69 12.67 23.10 -19.05
N ARG A 70 13.06 22.68 -17.85
CA ARG A 70 12.31 21.71 -17.04
C ARG A 70 10.93 22.26 -16.68
N GLN A 71 10.88 23.48 -16.16
CA GLN A 71 9.63 24.15 -15.81
C GLN A 71 8.68 24.26 -17.01
N LYS A 72 9.19 24.72 -18.16
CA LYS A 72 8.39 24.80 -19.40
C LYS A 72 7.86 23.44 -19.84
N ARG A 73 8.65 22.38 -19.70
CA ARG A 73 8.24 21.01 -20.07
C ARG A 73 7.15 20.48 -19.13
N HIS A 74 7.24 20.78 -17.84
CA HIS A 74 6.20 20.46 -16.86
C HIS A 74 4.87 21.15 -17.21
N GLU A 75 4.92 22.45 -17.51
CA GLU A 75 3.74 23.23 -17.91
C GLU A 75 3.10 22.68 -19.20
N GLN A 76 3.91 22.33 -20.20
CA GLN A 76 3.43 21.74 -21.44
C GLN A 76 2.76 20.38 -21.21
N LEU A 77 3.35 19.54 -20.37
CA LEU A 77 2.78 18.22 -20.04
C LEU A 77 1.46 18.37 -19.28
N LEU A 78 1.43 19.24 -18.27
CA LEU A 78 0.22 19.57 -17.53
C LEU A 78 -0.89 20.07 -18.47
N ALA A 79 -0.57 21.02 -19.36
CA ALA A 79 -1.55 21.57 -20.30
C ALA A 79 -2.08 20.56 -21.33
N LYS A 80 -1.30 19.51 -21.64
CA LYS A 80 -1.68 18.46 -22.60
C LYS A 80 -2.36 17.26 -21.95
N MET A 81 -2.34 17.14 -20.61
CA MET A 81 -3.05 16.06 -19.94
C MET A 81 -4.57 16.22 -20.08
N PRO A 82 -5.30 15.17 -20.48
CA PRO A 82 -6.76 15.25 -20.60
C PRO A 82 -7.44 15.41 -19.23
N CYS A 83 -6.88 14.82 -18.18
CA CYS A 83 -7.36 14.96 -16.81
C CYS A 83 -6.63 16.10 -16.09
N GLN A 84 -7.40 17.05 -15.53
CA GLN A 84 -6.88 18.26 -14.86
C GLN A 84 -7.16 18.30 -13.36
N VAL A 85 -7.57 17.17 -12.78
CA VAL A 85 -7.90 17.05 -11.35
C VAL A 85 -7.19 15.84 -10.74
N ALA A 86 -6.81 15.94 -9.48
CA ALA A 86 -6.17 14.85 -8.75
C ALA A 86 -6.41 14.99 -7.23
N ALA A 87 -6.19 13.90 -6.49
CA ALA A 87 -6.27 13.88 -5.03
C ALA A 87 -4.98 13.25 -4.48
N PRO A 88 -3.89 14.03 -4.34
CA PRO A 88 -2.63 13.51 -3.84
C PRO A 88 -2.63 13.38 -2.32
N VAL A 89 -1.89 12.39 -1.80
CA VAL A 89 -1.48 12.36 -0.39
C VAL A 89 -0.40 13.43 -0.20
N LEU A 90 -0.68 14.42 0.67
CA LEU A 90 0.25 15.50 0.99
C LEU A 90 0.63 15.45 2.47
N ALA A 91 1.93 15.52 2.74
CA ALA A 91 2.45 15.65 4.08
C ALA A 91 2.74 17.12 4.40
N PRO A 92 2.38 17.63 5.59
CA PRO A 92 2.77 18.97 6.03
C PRO A 92 4.29 19.05 6.25
N SER A 93 4.83 20.27 6.26
CA SER A 93 6.24 20.52 6.61
C SER A 93 6.57 19.94 7.99
N GLY A 94 7.63 19.13 8.08
CA GLY A 94 7.99 18.39 9.30
C GLY A 94 7.21 17.09 9.52
N GLY A 95 6.25 16.75 8.65
CA GLY A 95 5.53 15.50 8.64
C GLY A 95 6.30 14.32 8.01
N PRO A 96 5.63 13.17 7.81
CA PRO A 96 6.25 12.00 7.21
C PRO A 96 6.74 12.27 5.78
N ASN A 97 7.93 11.76 5.46
CA ASN A 97 8.51 11.90 4.13
C ASN A 97 8.16 10.70 3.25
N PHE A 98 7.35 10.94 2.22
CA PHE A 98 6.94 9.92 1.25
C PHE A 98 7.73 9.98 -0.08
N LYS A 99 8.89 10.65 -0.08
CA LYS A 99 9.77 10.69 -1.25
C LYS A 99 10.39 9.30 -1.49
N PRO A 100 10.27 8.71 -2.70
CA PRO A 100 10.89 7.42 -3.03
C PRO A 100 12.39 7.41 -2.74
N THR A 101 12.90 6.25 -2.32
CA THR A 101 14.34 6.00 -2.10
C THR A 101 14.90 5.11 -3.21
N LEU A 102 16.18 4.71 -3.10
CA LEU A 102 16.76 3.71 -4.01
C LEU A 102 16.14 2.32 -3.83
N ARG A 103 15.47 2.06 -2.70
CA ARG A 103 14.95 0.74 -2.32
C ARG A 103 13.43 0.70 -2.26
N GLU A 104 12.82 1.82 -1.85
CA GLU A 104 11.40 1.89 -1.54
C GLU A 104 10.69 2.84 -2.51
N THR A 105 9.55 2.38 -3.01
CA THR A 105 8.64 3.24 -3.76
C THR A 105 7.84 4.13 -2.81
N ARG A 106 7.17 5.15 -3.34
CA ARG A 106 6.23 5.95 -2.55
C ARG A 106 5.12 5.11 -1.93
N ALA A 107 4.63 4.11 -2.65
CA ALA A 107 3.62 3.16 -2.15
C ALA A 107 4.13 2.35 -0.96
N THR A 108 5.41 1.92 -0.98
CA THR A 108 6.03 1.24 0.16
C THR A 108 6.06 2.14 1.40
N LEU A 109 6.34 3.43 1.23
CA LEU A 109 6.41 4.38 2.35
C LEU A 109 5.02 4.69 2.94
N PHE A 110 3.98 4.77 2.09
CA PHE A 110 2.59 4.84 2.57
C PHE A 110 2.24 3.60 3.37
N ALA A 111 2.54 2.42 2.83
CA ALA A 111 2.26 1.15 3.48
C ALA A 111 2.91 1.02 4.86
N TYR A 112 4.17 1.45 4.97
CA TYR A 112 4.84 1.47 6.26
C TYR A 112 4.16 2.34 7.30
N TYR A 113 3.70 3.53 6.89
CA TYR A 113 3.09 4.49 7.80
C TYR A 113 1.71 4.03 8.25
N ALA A 114 0.89 3.57 7.30
CA ALA A 114 -0.43 3.01 7.58
C ALA A 114 -0.33 1.71 8.40
N ALA A 115 0.59 0.79 8.07
CA ALA A 115 0.81 -0.43 8.84
C ALA A 115 1.30 -0.14 10.26
N GLU A 116 2.15 0.88 10.45
CA GLU A 116 2.60 1.29 11.78
C GLU A 116 1.43 1.78 12.63
N GLU A 117 0.56 2.63 12.09
CA GLU A 117 -0.66 3.08 12.78
C GLU A 117 -1.55 1.89 13.14
N ALA A 118 -1.81 0.99 12.19
CA ALA A 118 -2.68 -0.16 12.39
C ALA A 118 -2.15 -1.14 13.46
N LEU A 119 -0.86 -1.45 13.40
CA LEU A 119 -0.21 -2.34 14.37
C LEU A 119 -0.12 -1.68 15.76
N THR A 120 0.05 -0.36 15.82
CA THR A 120 -0.01 0.42 17.07
C THR A 120 -1.41 0.39 17.67
N HIS A 121 -2.44 0.65 16.86
CA HIS A 121 -3.83 0.61 17.28
C HIS A 121 -4.25 -0.79 17.78
N ALA A 122 -3.76 -1.84 17.12
CA ALA A 122 -3.94 -3.23 17.55
C ALA A 122 -3.14 -3.63 18.81
N ARG A 123 -2.28 -2.73 19.31
CA ARG A 123 -1.34 -2.97 20.42
C ARG A 123 -0.46 -4.19 20.17
N LEU A 124 0.08 -4.28 18.96
CA LEU A 124 0.99 -5.35 18.54
C LEU A 124 2.45 -4.91 18.47
N LEU A 125 2.74 -3.61 18.50
CA LEU A 125 4.11 -3.09 18.48
C LEU A 125 4.64 -2.84 19.89
N GLU A 126 5.89 -3.24 20.10
CA GLU A 126 6.74 -2.84 21.21
C GLU A 126 7.48 -1.55 20.86
N PHE A 127 7.44 -0.58 21.78
CA PHE A 127 8.18 0.67 21.66
C PHE A 127 9.39 0.65 22.60
N PRO A 128 10.53 1.28 22.21
CA PRO A 128 10.71 2.17 21.05
C PRO A 128 11.10 1.44 19.75
N ALA A 129 11.38 0.14 19.79
CA ALA A 129 11.92 -0.61 18.66
C ALA A 129 10.96 -0.77 17.47
N LYS A 130 9.66 -0.51 17.66
CA LYS A 130 8.57 -0.70 16.68
C LYS A 130 8.57 -2.10 16.07
N ARG A 131 8.84 -3.10 16.91
CA ARG A 131 8.82 -4.52 16.53
C ARG A 131 7.55 -5.16 17.03
N ILE A 132 7.12 -6.24 16.41
CA ILE A 132 6.04 -7.05 16.95
C ILE A 132 6.42 -7.54 18.36
N LEU A 133 5.50 -7.39 19.31
CA LEU A 133 5.65 -7.86 20.70
C LEU A 133 6.07 -9.33 20.75
N ALA A 134 7.11 -9.64 21.52
CA ALA A 134 7.68 -10.99 21.65
C ALA A 134 6.66 -12.04 22.15
N SER A 135 5.57 -11.62 22.80
CA SER A 135 4.48 -12.50 23.22
C SER A 135 3.71 -13.17 22.08
N PHE A 136 3.89 -12.72 20.83
CA PHE A 136 3.27 -13.33 19.66
C PHE A 136 4.28 -14.14 18.85
N ALA A 137 3.92 -15.38 18.51
CA ALA A 137 4.71 -16.22 17.62
C ALA A 137 4.72 -15.63 16.21
N LYS A 138 5.90 -15.28 15.69
CA LYS A 138 6.08 -14.57 14.41
C LYS A 138 5.60 -15.39 13.22
N GLU A 139 5.67 -16.71 13.31
CA GLU A 139 5.21 -17.71 12.33
C GLU A 139 3.68 -17.76 12.24
N ARG A 140 2.99 -17.19 13.23
CA ARG A 140 1.52 -17.09 13.29
C ARG A 140 1.02 -15.73 12.86
N ILE A 141 1.91 -14.85 12.42
CA ILE A 141 1.56 -13.53 11.90
C ILE A 141 1.79 -13.56 10.41
N GLY A 142 0.77 -13.22 9.64
CA GLY A 142 0.85 -13.05 8.19
C GLY A 142 0.82 -11.59 7.78
N VAL A 143 1.15 -11.35 6.52
CA VAL A 143 0.98 -10.05 5.88
C VAL A 143 0.50 -10.26 4.45
N ASN A 144 -0.55 -9.54 4.05
CA ASN A 144 -1.10 -9.53 2.71
C ASN A 144 -1.34 -8.10 2.24
N ILE A 145 -0.36 -7.51 1.57
CA ILE A 145 -0.46 -6.15 1.05
C ILE A 145 -0.51 -6.22 -0.47
N GLY A 146 -1.63 -5.79 -1.03
CA GLY A 146 -1.82 -5.77 -2.47
C GLY A 146 -1.39 -4.44 -3.07
N VAL A 147 -0.73 -4.51 -4.22
CA VAL A 147 -0.36 -3.35 -5.03
C VAL A 147 -1.02 -3.49 -6.39
N GLY A 148 -1.98 -2.62 -6.70
CA GLY A 148 -2.75 -2.72 -7.95
C GLY A 148 -1.93 -2.50 -9.22
N MET A 149 -0.82 -1.75 -9.12
CA MET A 149 0.09 -1.43 -10.21
C MET A 149 1.50 -1.18 -9.67
N PRO A 150 2.58 -1.65 -10.33
CA PRO A 150 3.93 -1.27 -9.95
C PRO A 150 4.15 0.25 -10.09
N SER A 151 5.26 0.76 -9.54
CA SER A 151 5.59 2.19 -9.63
C SER A 151 5.89 2.60 -11.07
N LEU A 152 4.86 3.11 -11.76
CA LEU A 152 4.98 3.58 -13.15
C LEU A 152 5.97 4.75 -13.28
N ALA A 153 6.15 5.54 -12.22
CA ALA A 153 7.17 6.59 -12.18
C ALA A 153 8.59 5.98 -12.27
N ASP A 154 8.88 4.97 -11.44
CA ASP A 154 10.19 4.30 -11.45
C ASP A 154 10.45 3.57 -12.78
N VAL A 155 9.43 2.89 -13.32
CA VAL A 155 9.52 2.20 -14.62
C VAL A 155 9.74 3.21 -15.75
N GLY A 156 8.99 4.31 -15.75
CA GLY A 156 9.12 5.39 -16.74
C GLY A 156 10.49 6.06 -16.68
N ASP A 157 11.04 6.29 -15.49
CA ASP A 157 12.34 6.91 -15.30
C ASP A 157 13.48 6.04 -15.83
N VAL A 158 13.44 4.74 -15.53
CA VAL A 158 14.44 3.79 -16.04
C VAL A 158 14.31 3.61 -17.55
N SER A 159 13.08 3.49 -18.06
CA SER A 159 12.83 3.39 -19.51
C SER A 159 13.36 4.61 -20.25
N TYR A 160 13.05 5.82 -19.78
CA TYR A 160 13.59 7.05 -20.36
C TYR A 160 15.11 7.08 -20.28
N SER A 161 15.70 6.73 -19.14
CA SER A 161 17.15 6.74 -18.97
C SER A 161 17.89 5.77 -19.90
N LEU A 162 17.28 4.61 -20.19
CA LEU A 162 17.85 3.59 -21.07
C LEU A 162 17.82 4.00 -22.54
N TYR A 163 16.71 4.62 -22.99
CA TYR A 163 16.44 4.88 -24.41
C TYR A 163 16.53 6.37 -24.82
N ALA A 164 16.88 7.26 -23.90
CA ALA A 164 17.02 8.69 -24.18
C ALA A 164 18.17 9.02 -25.16
N ASP A 165 19.07 8.08 -25.41
CA ASP A 165 20.10 8.14 -26.44
C ASP A 165 20.05 6.81 -27.25
N PRO A 166 19.55 6.83 -28.49
CA PRO A 166 19.44 5.63 -29.33
C PRO A 166 20.79 5.03 -29.73
N GLU A 167 21.86 5.81 -29.72
CA GLU A 167 23.20 5.35 -30.12
C GLU A 167 23.97 4.76 -28.92
N ASN A 168 23.69 5.23 -27.70
CA ASN A 168 24.37 4.80 -26.48
C ASN A 168 23.40 4.39 -25.38
N VAL A 169 23.06 3.09 -25.33
CA VAL A 169 22.21 2.53 -24.26
C VAL A 169 22.88 2.70 -22.90
N ASN A 170 22.23 3.46 -22.00
CA ASN A 170 22.81 3.84 -20.71
C ASN A 170 22.54 2.81 -19.60
N TYR A 171 22.99 1.57 -19.82
CA TYR A 171 22.71 0.46 -18.90
C TYR A 171 23.30 0.66 -17.50
N SER A 172 24.48 1.28 -17.40
CA SER A 172 25.18 1.49 -16.12
C SER A 172 24.46 2.43 -15.15
N ARG A 173 23.46 3.18 -15.61
CA ARG A 173 22.61 4.04 -14.77
C ARG A 173 21.42 3.31 -14.15
N VAL A 174 21.11 2.09 -14.57
CA VAL A 174 20.03 1.32 -13.96
C VAL A 174 20.48 0.85 -12.59
N ASN A 175 19.79 1.33 -11.56
CA ASN A 175 20.03 0.91 -10.19
C ASN A 175 19.83 -0.63 -10.07
N PRO A 176 20.79 -1.39 -9.51
CA PRO A 176 20.66 -2.84 -9.30
C PRO A 176 19.42 -3.23 -8.48
N LEU A 177 18.91 -2.33 -7.64
CA LEU A 177 17.70 -2.53 -6.85
C LEU A 177 16.41 -2.15 -7.59
N PHE A 178 16.49 -1.77 -8.87
CA PHE A 178 15.31 -1.40 -9.67
C PHE A 178 14.28 -2.52 -9.71
N VAL A 179 14.67 -3.72 -10.14
CA VAL A 179 13.75 -4.85 -10.26
C VAL A 179 13.12 -5.16 -8.90
N PRO A 180 13.87 -5.38 -7.81
CA PRO A 180 13.27 -5.49 -6.48
C PRO A 180 12.31 -4.34 -6.19
N LYS A 181 12.75 -3.07 -6.28
CA LYS A 181 11.94 -1.90 -5.93
C LYS A 181 10.54 -1.90 -6.59
N ILE A 182 10.40 -2.36 -7.83
CA ILE A 182 9.14 -2.28 -8.58
C ILE A 182 8.25 -3.52 -8.49
N LEU A 183 8.70 -4.66 -7.93
CA LEU A 183 7.81 -5.83 -7.86
C LEU A 183 6.62 -5.55 -6.95
N GLY A 184 5.42 -5.90 -7.41
CA GLY A 184 4.17 -5.65 -6.65
C GLY A 184 4.17 -6.26 -5.25
N ASN A 185 4.83 -7.42 -5.08
CA ASN A 185 4.95 -8.09 -3.80
C ASN A 185 6.02 -7.51 -2.86
N MET A 186 6.85 -6.57 -3.30
CA MET A 186 7.89 -6.02 -2.42
C MET A 186 7.33 -5.21 -1.27
N VAL A 187 6.18 -4.56 -1.44
CA VAL A 187 5.56 -3.83 -0.31
C VAL A 187 5.26 -4.79 0.84
N THR A 188 4.69 -5.96 0.53
CA THR A 188 4.48 -7.03 1.51
C THR A 188 5.80 -7.55 2.06
N GLY A 189 6.76 -7.92 1.22
CA GLY A 189 8.02 -8.52 1.66
C GLY A 189 8.84 -7.60 2.54
N LEU A 190 8.93 -6.32 2.18
CA LEU A 190 9.59 -5.28 2.96
C LEU A 190 8.87 -5.04 4.29
N THR A 191 7.54 -5.04 4.31
CA THR A 191 6.75 -4.95 5.54
C THR A 191 6.99 -6.15 6.45
N ALA A 192 7.05 -7.36 5.88
CA ALA A 192 7.36 -8.58 6.62
C ALA A 192 8.74 -8.50 7.27
N MET A 193 9.75 -8.09 6.51
CA MET A 193 11.12 -7.92 7.00
C MET A 193 11.21 -6.84 8.08
N LYS A 194 10.54 -5.69 7.88
CA LYS A 194 10.55 -4.57 8.84
C LYS A 194 10.01 -4.98 10.21
N TYR A 195 8.92 -5.75 10.23
CA TYR A 195 8.23 -6.14 11.48
C TYR A 195 8.58 -7.55 11.97
N GLY A 196 9.44 -8.29 11.26
CA GLY A 196 9.86 -9.64 11.61
C GLY A 196 8.73 -10.68 11.51
N ILE A 197 7.86 -10.53 10.52
CA ILE A 197 6.71 -11.42 10.27
C ILE A 197 7.20 -12.66 9.51
N MET A 198 6.85 -13.86 10.00
CA MET A 198 7.34 -15.15 9.45
C MET A 198 6.22 -16.12 9.05
N GLY A 199 4.96 -15.76 9.26
CA GLY A 199 3.83 -16.55 8.76
C GLY A 199 3.56 -16.30 7.27
N PRO A 200 2.32 -16.50 6.80
CA PRO A 200 1.96 -16.32 5.39
C PRO A 200 2.26 -14.90 4.88
N VAL A 201 3.03 -14.80 3.81
CA VAL A 201 3.36 -13.53 3.12
C VAL A 201 2.77 -13.59 1.71
N GLY A 202 1.83 -12.69 1.40
CA GLY A 202 1.15 -12.64 0.11
C GLY A 202 0.97 -11.22 -0.44
N SER A 203 0.68 -11.13 -1.73
CA SER A 203 0.42 -9.87 -2.41
C SER A 203 -0.57 -10.15 -3.53
N SER A 204 -1.86 -10.15 -3.19
CA SER A 204 -2.93 -10.30 -4.18
C SER A 204 -2.97 -9.07 -5.09
N VAL A 205 -3.30 -9.27 -6.36
CA VAL A 205 -3.47 -8.18 -7.33
C VAL A 205 -4.75 -8.44 -8.10
N ALA A 206 -5.75 -7.58 -7.91
CA ALA A 206 -7.06 -7.67 -8.55
C ALA A 206 -7.60 -6.29 -8.92
N ALA A 207 -6.73 -5.42 -9.45
CA ALA A 207 -7.04 -4.03 -9.80
C ALA A 207 -7.78 -3.31 -8.64
N CYS A 208 -8.95 -2.73 -8.89
CA CYS A 208 -9.73 -2.01 -7.88
C CYS A 208 -10.30 -2.90 -6.75
N ALA A 209 -10.29 -4.22 -6.92
CA ALA A 209 -10.74 -5.18 -5.92
C ALA A 209 -9.58 -5.73 -5.07
N THR A 210 -8.37 -5.23 -5.25
CA THR A 210 -7.15 -5.74 -4.60
C THR A 210 -7.28 -5.77 -3.07
N GLY A 211 -7.68 -4.66 -2.43
CA GLY A 211 -7.82 -4.59 -0.98
C GLY A 211 -8.90 -5.51 -0.43
N ALA A 212 -10.02 -5.61 -1.14
CA ALA A 212 -11.09 -6.56 -0.78
C ALA A 212 -10.60 -8.01 -0.88
N HIS A 213 -9.81 -8.35 -1.91
CA HIS A 213 -9.17 -9.65 -2.04
C HIS A 213 -8.18 -9.92 -0.89
N CYS A 214 -7.31 -8.97 -0.57
CA CYS A 214 -6.33 -9.13 0.52
C CYS A 214 -7.02 -9.37 1.88
N ILE A 215 -8.09 -8.62 2.18
CA ILE A 215 -8.90 -8.81 3.39
C ILE A 215 -9.57 -10.20 3.38
N GLY A 216 -10.15 -10.61 2.26
CA GLY A 216 -10.79 -11.91 2.10
C GLY A 216 -9.82 -13.08 2.30
N GLU A 217 -8.67 -13.05 1.62
CA GLU A 217 -7.63 -14.08 1.76
C GLU A 217 -7.06 -14.14 3.17
N ALA A 218 -6.86 -12.99 3.83
CA ALA A 218 -6.40 -12.95 5.21
C ALA A 218 -7.42 -13.58 6.18
N ALA A 219 -8.71 -13.34 5.96
CA ALA A 219 -9.77 -13.98 6.73
C ALA A 219 -9.74 -15.51 6.53
N GLU A 220 -9.49 -15.98 5.31
CA GLU A 220 -9.33 -17.41 5.02
C GLU A 220 -8.06 -18.01 5.63
N TRP A 221 -6.93 -17.30 5.62
CA TRP A 221 -5.71 -17.75 6.30
C TRP A 221 -5.93 -17.92 7.80
N ILE A 222 -6.71 -17.05 8.42
CA ILE A 222 -7.04 -17.15 9.85
C ILE A 222 -8.05 -18.28 10.08
N ARG A 223 -9.11 -18.37 9.28
CA ARG A 223 -10.13 -19.43 9.40
C ARG A 223 -9.53 -20.81 9.21
N GLY A 224 -8.68 -20.98 8.20
CA GLY A 224 -7.92 -22.20 7.92
C GLY A 224 -6.76 -22.44 8.89
N GLY A 225 -6.55 -21.56 9.87
CA GLY A 225 -5.55 -21.73 10.92
C GLY A 225 -4.11 -21.59 10.47
N ARG A 226 -3.85 -21.00 9.30
CA ARG A 226 -2.50 -20.69 8.80
C ARG A 226 -1.86 -19.51 9.55
N ALA A 227 -2.67 -18.57 10.01
CA ALA A 227 -2.25 -17.44 10.83
C ALA A 227 -3.22 -17.17 11.98
N ASP A 228 -2.76 -16.46 13.01
CA ASP A 228 -3.59 -15.95 14.09
C ASP A 228 -3.75 -14.42 14.03
N ILE A 229 -2.81 -13.74 13.35
CA ILE A 229 -2.83 -12.31 13.04
C ILE A 229 -2.48 -12.15 11.56
N VAL A 230 -3.17 -11.27 10.84
CA VAL A 230 -2.74 -10.87 9.49
C VAL A 230 -2.83 -9.35 9.37
N CYS A 231 -1.75 -8.73 8.90
CA CYS A 231 -1.72 -7.33 8.47
C CYS A 231 -2.14 -7.26 7.00
N VAL A 232 -3.18 -6.50 6.66
CA VAL A 232 -3.70 -6.39 5.29
C VAL A 232 -3.74 -4.97 4.80
N GLU A 233 -3.47 -4.74 3.52
CA GLU A 233 -3.49 -3.39 2.93
C GLU A 233 -3.74 -3.40 1.41
N GLU A 234 -4.24 -2.30 0.85
CA GLU A 234 -4.14 -2.00 -0.58
C GLU A 234 -3.41 -0.68 -0.81
N GLN A 235 -2.46 -0.68 -1.73
CA GLN A 235 -1.79 0.53 -2.20
C GLN A 235 -2.27 0.92 -3.60
N ARG A 236 -2.72 2.18 -3.73
CA ARG A 236 -3.06 2.81 -5.01
C ARG A 236 -2.08 3.95 -5.33
N PRO A 237 -1.18 3.80 -6.31
CA PRO A 237 -0.53 4.98 -6.88
C PRO A 237 -1.59 5.87 -7.56
N VAL A 238 -1.59 7.16 -7.23
CA VAL A 238 -2.58 8.15 -7.70
C VAL A 238 -2.42 8.40 -9.20
N LEU A 239 -2.98 7.59 -10.09
CA LEU A 239 -2.92 7.84 -11.53
C LEU A 239 -4.31 7.65 -12.14
N LEU A 240 -5.10 8.73 -12.19
CA LEU A 240 -6.30 8.80 -13.04
C LEU A 240 -5.86 9.09 -14.48
N LEU A 241 -5.32 8.08 -15.18
CA LEU A 241 -5.00 8.14 -16.62
C LEU A 241 -6.06 7.40 -17.46
N PHE A 242 -7.35 7.58 -17.16
CA PHE A 242 -8.42 7.05 -18.00
C PHE A 242 -9.49 8.12 -18.26
N PRO A 243 -9.55 8.68 -19.49
CA PRO A 243 -10.56 9.67 -19.86
C PRO A 243 -11.96 9.09 -20.13
N SER A 244 -12.20 7.80 -19.86
CA SER A 244 -13.42 7.12 -20.31
C SER A 244 -13.97 6.03 -19.37
N LEU A 245 -13.72 6.10 -18.07
CA LEU A 245 -14.52 5.36 -17.09
C LEU A 245 -15.04 6.30 -16.00
N ASP A 246 -16.35 6.56 -16.06
CA ASP A 246 -17.16 7.00 -14.92
C ASP A 246 -17.09 5.92 -13.83
N LEU A 247 -16.03 5.92 -13.03
CA LEU A 247 -15.94 5.12 -11.84
C LEU A 247 -15.87 6.04 -10.62
N ALA A 248 -17.05 6.38 -10.12
CA ALA A 248 -17.21 6.83 -8.75
C ALA A 248 -16.53 5.80 -7.84
N VAL A 249 -15.49 6.22 -7.12
CA VAL A 249 -14.91 5.42 -6.04
C VAL A 249 -15.96 5.39 -4.93
N CYS A 250 -16.82 4.39 -5.01
CA CYS A 250 -17.80 4.09 -3.99
C CYS A 250 -17.02 3.56 -2.79
N VAL A 251 -16.80 4.43 -1.80
CA VAL A 251 -16.34 4.05 -0.46
C VAL A 251 -17.49 3.27 0.18
N HIS A 252 -17.68 2.02 -0.24
CA HIS A 252 -18.54 1.08 0.45
C HIS A 252 -17.75 0.50 1.62
N PHE A 253 -17.55 1.31 2.64
CA PHE A 253 -17.16 0.81 3.95
C PHE A 253 -18.29 -0.12 4.39
N ALA A 254 -18.03 -1.42 4.31
CA ALA A 254 -18.98 -2.44 4.68
C ALA A 254 -19.53 -2.14 6.08
N ARG A 255 -20.86 -1.94 6.15
CA ARG A 255 -21.67 -1.82 7.37
C ARG A 255 -21.58 -3.03 8.32
N SER A 256 -20.59 -3.90 8.16
CA SER A 256 -20.51 -5.22 8.80
C SER A 256 -19.28 -5.41 9.70
N ILE A 257 -18.44 -4.40 9.91
CA ILE A 257 -17.32 -4.50 10.88
C ILE A 257 -17.88 -4.37 12.30
N THR A 258 -18.37 -5.49 12.84
CA THR A 258 -18.76 -5.59 14.25
C THR A 258 -17.49 -5.68 15.09
N ILE A 259 -17.09 -4.58 15.74
CA ILE A 259 -16.03 -4.55 16.74
C ILE A 259 -16.50 -5.35 17.97
N CYS A 260 -16.12 -6.64 18.03
CA CYS A 260 -16.55 -7.53 19.09
C CYS A 260 -15.75 -7.28 20.38
N ARG A 261 -16.31 -6.50 21.32
CA ARG A 261 -15.74 -6.23 22.66
C ARG A 261 -15.95 -7.35 23.70
N ARG A 262 -16.24 -8.60 23.30
CA ARG A 262 -16.47 -9.71 24.27
C ARG A 262 -15.22 -10.59 24.47
N LYS A 263 -14.54 -10.41 25.60
CA LYS A 263 -13.56 -11.37 26.17
C LYS A 263 -14.31 -12.66 26.56
N ARG A 264 -14.27 -13.69 25.71
CA ARG A 264 -14.51 -15.09 26.11
C ARG A 264 -13.18 -15.85 26.06
N ARG A 265 -12.91 -16.67 27.08
CA ARG A 265 -11.69 -17.50 27.27
C ARG A 265 -11.52 -18.52 26.13
N GLY A 266 -11.01 -18.07 24.99
CA GLY A 266 -10.54 -18.90 23.87
C GLY A 266 -9.50 -18.13 23.06
N ARG A 267 -8.58 -18.82 22.37
CA ARG A 267 -7.49 -18.21 21.56
C ARG A 267 -8.07 -17.16 20.60
N LEU A 268 -7.87 -15.88 20.93
CA LEU A 268 -8.33 -14.72 20.15
C LEU A 268 -7.56 -14.67 18.83
N THR A 269 -8.25 -14.93 17.73
CA THR A 269 -7.79 -14.78 16.34
C THR A 269 -8.14 -13.37 15.87
N ARG A 270 -7.21 -12.66 15.21
CA ARG A 270 -7.29 -11.20 14.96
C ARG A 270 -6.89 -10.87 13.51
N ILE A 271 -7.53 -9.89 12.88
CA ILE A 271 -7.03 -9.19 11.69
C ILE A 271 -6.65 -7.77 12.10
N VAL A 272 -5.53 -7.30 11.57
CA VAL A 272 -5.17 -5.89 11.57
C VAL A 272 -5.39 -5.38 10.15
N VAL A 273 -6.35 -4.49 9.98
CA VAL A 273 -6.66 -3.91 8.68
C VAL A 273 -5.89 -2.61 8.54
N VAL A 274 -5.23 -2.44 7.42
CA VAL A 274 -4.59 -1.21 6.96
C VAL A 274 -5.36 -0.76 5.72
N LEU A 275 -5.71 0.52 5.64
CA LEU A 275 -6.61 1.10 4.64
C LEU A 275 -5.95 2.24 3.85
#